data_AF-A0A821QS20-F1
#
_entry.id   AF-A0A821QS20-F1
#
_cell.length_a   1.000
_cell.length_b   1.000
_cell.length_c   1.000
_cell.angle_alpha   90.00
_cell.angle_beta   90.00
_cell.angle_gamma   90.00
#
_symmetry.space_group_name_H-M   'P 1'
#
loop_
_entity.id
_entity.type
_entity.pdbx_description
1 polymer ?
#
loop_
_entity_poly.entity_id
_entity_poly.type
_entity_poly.pdbx_seq_one_letter_code
_entity_poly.pdbx_strand_id
1 'polypeptide(L)' 'MLFIHKKPQFATIFYAIPKTLAMLTGEYDFDDLFFPHGKALQGSEAAMVLYSVFVFTMNIVIMNIMNEGYEYHERSSN' A
#
# COMPACT_ATOMS: atom_id res chain seq x y z
N MET A 1 5.73 -12.75 13.48
CA MET A 1 4.31 -13.13 13.68
C MET A 1 3.75 -12.29 14.81
N LEU A 2 3.10 -11.18 14.47
CA LEU A 2 2.28 -10.37 15.37
C LEU A 2 1.14 -9.83 14.50
N PHE A 3 -0.08 -9.78 15.03
CA PHE A 3 -1.36 -9.62 14.32
C PHE A 3 -1.98 -10.93 13.81
N ILE A 4 -2.63 -11.63 14.76
CA ILE A 4 -3.70 -12.58 14.45
C ILE A 4 -4.88 -11.74 13.89
N HIS A 5 -5.04 -11.71 12.57
CA HIS A 5 -6.11 -10.98 11.90
C HIS A 5 -7.45 -11.70 12.10
N LYS A 6 -8.19 -11.34 13.16
CA LYS A 6 -9.59 -11.76 13.36
C LYS A 6 -10.62 -10.70 12.98
N LYS A 7 -10.19 -9.49 12.59
CA LYS A 7 -11.06 -8.35 12.27
C LYS A 7 -10.67 -7.71 10.94
N PRO A 8 -11.61 -7.11 10.18
CA PRO A 8 -11.29 -6.44 8.93
C PRO A 8 -10.31 -5.28 9.18
N GLN A 9 -9.19 -5.25 8.44
CA GLN A 9 -8.08 -4.31 8.66
C GLN A 9 -8.49 -2.82 8.51
N PHE A 10 -9.56 -2.55 7.77
CA PHE A 10 -10.12 -1.21 7.55
C PHE A 10 -11.44 -0.95 8.30
N ALA A 11 -11.85 -1.83 9.22
CA ALA A 11 -13.09 -1.64 9.98
C ALA A 11 -13.02 -0.46 10.97
N THR A 12 -11.82 -0.03 11.34
CA THR A 12 -11.60 1.05 12.32
C THR A 12 -10.43 1.91 11.89
N ILE A 13 -10.60 3.23 11.99
CA ILE A 13 -9.59 4.21 11.55
C ILE A 13 -8.22 3.99 12.22
N PHE A 14 -8.22 3.54 13.48
CA PHE A 14 -7.02 3.23 14.25
C PHE A 14 -6.18 2.07 13.68
N TYR A 15 -6.80 1.13 12.94
CA TYR A 15 -6.08 0.06 12.23
C TYR A 15 -5.78 0.43 10.78
N ALA A 16 -6.62 1.28 10.18
CA ALA A 16 -6.43 1.76 8.81
C ALA A 16 -5.16 2.61 8.68
N ILE A 17 -4.87 3.50 9.64
CA ILE A 17 -3.67 4.36 9.62
C ILE A 17 -2.37 3.53 9.57
N PRO A 18 -2.07 2.65 10.55
CA PRO A 18 -0.85 1.86 10.52
C PRO A 18 -0.77 0.90 9.33
N LYS A 19 -1.90 0.32 8.88
CA LYS A 19 -1.91 -0.50 7.65
C LYS A 19 -1.56 0.34 6.41
N THR A 20 -2.07 1.57 6.32
CA THR A 20 -1.73 2.52 5.24
C THR A 20 -0.25 2.86 5.25
N LEU A 21 0.32 3.16 6.42
CA LEU A 21 1.76 3.41 6.57
C LEU A 21 2.61 2.21 6.15
N ALA A 22 2.21 0.98 6.49
CA ALA A 22 2.89 -0.23 6.02
C ALA A 22 2.80 -0.38 4.50
N MET A 23 1.66 -0.06 3.88
CA MET A 23 1.56 -0.08 2.41
C MET A 23 2.43 0.99 1.74
N LEU A 24 2.74 2.12 2.41
CA LEU A 24 3.68 3.12 1.88
C LEU A 24 5.11 2.58 1.76
N THR A 25 5.49 1.58 2.56
CA THR A 25 6.82 0.95 2.46
C THR A 25 6.91 -0.07 1.32
N GLY A 26 5.84 -0.23 0.52
CA GLY A 26 5.75 -1.16 -0.59
C GLY A 26 5.17 -2.53 -0.22
N GLU A 27 4.73 -2.73 1.03
CA GLU A 27 4.07 -3.97 1.45
C GLU A 27 2.60 -3.97 1.01
N TYR A 28 2.36 -4.48 -0.19
CA TYR A 28 1.03 -4.61 -0.77
C TYR A 28 0.45 -6.01 -0.53
N ASP A 29 -0.71 -6.09 0.10
CA ASP A 29 -1.40 -7.34 0.41
C ASP A 29 -2.84 -7.32 -0.14
N PHE A 30 -2.95 -7.52 -1.46
CA PHE A 30 -4.21 -7.44 -2.19
C PHE A 30 -5.12 -8.64 -1.90
N ASP A 31 -4.54 -9.85 -1.89
CA ASP A 31 -5.28 -11.09 -1.71
C ASP A 31 -5.89 -11.20 -0.32
N ASP A 32 -5.15 -10.87 0.75
CA ASP A 32 -5.71 -10.88 2.11
C ASP A 32 -6.79 -9.80 2.29
N LEU A 33 -6.65 -8.67 1.58
CA LEU A 33 -7.54 -7.52 1.71
C LEU A 33 -8.90 -7.73 1.02
N PHE A 34 -8.90 -8.32 -0.17
CA PHE A 34 -10.09 -8.43 -1.02
C PHE A 34 -10.61 -9.86 -1.17
N PHE A 35 -9.79 -10.86 -0.85
CA PHE A 35 -10.12 -12.28 -0.94
C PHE A 35 -9.92 -13.02 0.39
N PRO A 36 -10.48 -12.54 1.51
CA PRO A 36 -10.36 -13.25 2.78
C PRO A 36 -10.91 -14.66 2.64
N HIS A 37 -10.08 -15.65 2.95
CA HIS A 37 -10.39 -17.08 2.78
C HIS A 37 -10.70 -17.51 1.32
N GLY A 38 -10.11 -16.82 0.34
CA GLY A 38 -10.26 -17.14 -1.08
C GLY A 38 -11.61 -16.74 -1.68
N LYS A 39 -12.41 -15.95 -0.97
CA LYS A 39 -13.70 -15.43 -1.45
C LYS A 39 -13.63 -13.94 -1.64
N ALA A 40 -14.02 -13.46 -2.82
CA ALA A 40 -14.12 -12.04 -3.09
C ALA A 40 -15.09 -11.38 -2.10
N LEU A 41 -14.65 -10.27 -1.52
CA LEU A 41 -15.49 -9.46 -0.65
C LEU A 41 -16.58 -8.77 -1.50
N GLN A 42 -17.84 -9.10 -1.26
CA GLN A 42 -18.95 -8.59 -2.10
C GLN A 42 -19.06 -7.07 -1.99
N GLY A 43 -19.16 -6.37 -3.12
CA GLY A 43 -19.23 -4.91 -3.16
C GLY A 43 -17.88 -4.19 -3.02
N SER A 44 -16.77 -4.92 -3.08
CA SER A 44 -15.42 -4.35 -2.97
C SER A 44 -14.79 -3.93 -4.30
N GLU A 45 -15.50 -4.06 -5.42
CA GLU A 45 -14.97 -3.78 -6.76
C GLU A 45 -14.46 -2.34 -6.88
N ALA A 46 -15.23 -1.37 -6.39
CA ALA A 46 -14.81 0.03 -6.38
C ALA A 46 -13.57 0.26 -5.47
N ALA A 47 -13.47 -0.47 -4.37
CA ALA A 47 -12.33 -0.39 -3.46
C ALA A 47 -11.07 -1.04 -4.08
N MET A 48 -11.20 -2.11 -4.87
CA MET A 48 -10.09 -2.69 -5.65
C MET A 48 -9.54 -1.71 -6.69
N VAL A 49 -10.43 -0.96 -7.34
CA VAL A 49 -10.03 0.10 -8.29
C VAL A 49 -9.27 1.21 -7.55
N LEU A 50 -9.80 1.70 -6.43
CA LEU A 50 -9.13 2.71 -5.60
C LEU A 50 -7.77 2.22 -5.10
N TYR A 51 -7.69 0.96 -4.69
CA TYR A 51 -6.44 0.33 -4.28
C TYR A 51 -5.42 0.32 -5.43
N SER A 52 -5.84 -0.05 -6.63
CA SER A 52 -4.97 -0.07 -7.82
C SER A 52 -4.42 1.32 -8.15
N VAL A 53 -5.28 2.35 -8.08
CA VAL A 53 -4.87 3.76 -8.27
C VAL A 53 -3.87 4.19 -7.19
N PHE A 54 -4.10 3.81 -5.94
CA PHE A 54 -3.19 4.09 -4.83
C PHE A 54 -1.81 3.45 -5.05
N VAL A 55 -1.76 2.15 -5.37
CA VAL A 55 -0.49 1.44 -5.62
C VAL A 55 0.27 2.07 -6.79
N PHE A 56 -0.42 2.37 -7.89
CA PHE A 56 0.20 2.99 -9.06
C PHE A 56 0.78 4.37 -8.74
N THR A 57 0.01 5.20 -8.02
CA THR A 57 0.45 6.54 -7.61
C THR A 57 1.66 6.46 -6.67
N MET A 58 1.65 5.55 -5.70
CA MET A 58 2.77 5.38 -4.76
C MET A 58 4.04 4.91 -5.46
N ASN A 59 3.94 4.00 -6.42
CA ASN A 59 5.10 3.58 -7.21
C ASN A 59 5.70 4.75 -8.00
N ILE A 60 4.88 5.61 -8.60
CA ILE A 60 5.37 6.83 -9.30
C ILE A 60 6.07 7.77 -8.32
N VAL A 61 5.46 8.03 -7.16
CA VAL A 61 6.04 8.92 -6.14
C VAL A 61 7.39 8.39 -5.66
N ILE A 62 7.49 7.10 -5.36
CA ILE A 62 8.75 6.47 -4.93
C ILE A 62 9.82 6.58 -6.03
N MET A 63 9.47 6.31 -7.30
CA MET A 63 10.39 6.47 -8.42
C MET A 63 10.88 7.92 -8.57
N ASN A 64 9.98 8.89 -8.42
CA ASN A 64 10.34 10.31 -8.51
C ASN A 64 11.29 10.72 -7.38
N ILE A 65 10.99 10.34 -6.14
CA ILE A 65 11.86 10.60 -4.97
C ILE A 65 13.23 9.95 -5.18
N MET A 66 13.25 8.72 -5.68
CA MET A 66 14.49 8.00 -5.92
C MET A 66 15.32 8.66 -7.04
N ASN A 67 14.69 9.11 -8.12
CA ASN A 67 15.36 9.82 -9.20
C ASN A 67 15.97 11.14 -8.72
N GLU A 68 15.21 11.94 -7.96
CA GLU A 68 15.74 13.16 -7.33
C GLU A 68 16.94 12.83 -6.42
N GLY A 69 16.83 11.78 -5.60
CA GLY A 69 17.93 11.32 -4.74
C GLY A 69 19.21 10.95 -5.50
N TYR A 70 19.08 10.29 -6.66
CA TYR A 70 20.22 9.96 -7.52
C TYR A 70 20.87 11.20 -8.14
N GLU A 71 20.07 12.16 -8.63
CA GLU A 71 20.58 13.41 -9.21
C GLU A 71 21.38 14.25 -8.20
N TYR A 72 20.96 14.27 -6.93
CA TYR A 72 21.73 14.92 -5.86
C TYR A 72 23.08 14.23 -5.60
N HIS A 73 23.12 12.90 -5.66
CA HIS A 73 24.34 12.14 -5.41
C HIS A 73 25.37 12.32 -6.55
N GLU A 74 24.91 12.42 -7.79
CA GLU A 74 25.78 12.75 -8.94
C GLU A 74 26.30 14.20 -8.87
N ARG A 75 25.45 15.17 -8.50
CA ARG A 75 25.88 16.57 -8.34
C ARG A 75 26.84 16.80 -7.18
N SER A 76 26.78 15.99 -6.14
CA SER A 76 27.71 16.08 -5.00
C SER A 76 29.04 15.36 -5.26
N SER A 77 29.14 14.55 -6.31
CA SER A 77 30.33 13.74 -6.64
C SER A 77 31.16 14.33 -7.79
N ASN A 78 30.65 15.37 -8.47
CA ASN A 78 31.33 16.18 -9.50
C ASN A 78 31.73 17.55 -8.94
#